data_AF-A0A093W6X2-F1
#
_entry.id   AF-A0A093W6X2-F1
#
_cell.length_a   1.000
_cell.length_b   1.000
_cell.length_c   1.000
_cell.angle_alpha   90.00
_cell.angle_beta   90.00
_cell.angle_gamma   90.00
#
_symmetry.space_group_name_H-M   'P 1'
#
loop_
_entity.id
_entity.type
_entity.pdbx_description
1 polymer ?
#
loop_
_entity_poly.entity_id
_entity_poly.type
_entity_poly.pdbx_seq_one_letter_code
_entity_poly.pdbx_strand_id
1 'polypeptide(L)' 'MFRIEVETSKNSRIQNISEDQVKKFISPKLMQMLKDKYIHSVAISKTSSVMYIFSYQHDA' A
#
# COMPACT_ATOMS: atom_id res chain seq x y z
N MET A 1 8.97 -5.38 4.64
CA MET A 1 7.86 -4.72 5.36
C MET A 1 6.88 -4.00 4.41
N PHE A 2 5.59 -3.92 4.77
CA PHE A 2 4.61 -3.13 3.99
C PHE A 2 4.72 -1.64 4.30
N ARG A 3 4.63 -0.82 3.25
CA ARG A 3 4.53 0.64 3.31
C ARG A 3 3.23 1.07 2.67
N ILE A 4 2.64 2.11 3.23
CA ILE A 4 1.49 2.80 2.65
C ILE A 4 1.85 4.26 2.50
N GLU A 5 1.64 4.78 1.30
CA GLU A 5 1.72 6.18 0.98
C GLU A 5 0.29 6.70 0.85
N VAL A 6 -0.01 7.80 1.54
CA VAL A 6 -1.29 8.48 1.49
C VAL A 6 -1.07 9.77 0.73
N GLU A 7 -1.44 9.76 -0.54
CA GLU A 7 -1.43 10.95 -1.37
C GLU A 7 -2.74 11.70 -1.22
N THR A 8 -2.62 12.99 -0.96
CA THR A 8 -3.73 13.94 -0.95
C THR A 8 -3.37 15.12 -1.82
N SER A 9 -4.37 15.89 -2.28
CA SER A 9 -4.15 17.07 -3.13
C SER A 9 -3.20 18.13 -2.54
N LYS A 10 -2.93 18.08 -1.23
CA LYS A 10 -2.07 19.04 -0.54
C LYS A 10 -0.75 18.45 -0.04
N ASN A 11 -0.68 17.14 0.17
CA ASN A 11 0.45 16.47 0.81
C ASN A 11 0.48 14.98 0.49
N SER A 12 1.68 14.41 0.45
CA SER A 12 1.91 12.96 0.54
C SER A 12 2.50 12.61 1.91
N ARG A 13 2.03 11.50 2.50
CA ARG A 13 2.59 10.95 3.74
C ARG A 13 2.88 9.46 3.58
N ILE A 14 4.10 9.05 3.87
CA ILE A 14 4.51 7.64 3.87
C ILE A 14 4.60 7.12 5.30
N GLN A 15 4.05 5.93 5.54
CA GLN A 15 4.14 5.26 6.82
C GLN A 15 4.31 3.75 6.64
N ASN A 16 4.98 3.11 7.60
CA ASN A 16 5.03 1.66 7.67
C ASN A 16 3.71 1.14 8.23
N ILE A 17 3.25 0.01 7.72
CA ILE A 17 1.96 -0.57 8.10
C ILE A 17 2.13 -2.07 8.33
N SER A 18 1.47 -2.59 9.36
CA SER A 18 1.49 -4.03 9.63
C SER A 18 0.64 -4.77 8.62
N GLU A 19 1.02 -6.01 8.34
CA GLU A 19 0.30 -6.87 7.40
C GLU A 19 -1.18 -7.03 7.77
N ASP A 20 -1.47 -7.13 9.07
CA ASP A 20 -2.83 -7.26 9.59
C ASP A 20 -3.74 -6.06 9.25
N GLN A 21 -3.15 -4.86 9.22
CA GLN A 21 -3.88 -3.66 8.80
C GLN A 21 -4.06 -3.63 7.28
N VAL A 22 -3.06 -4.05 6.51
CA VAL A 22 -3.12 -4.10 5.04
C VAL A 22 -4.21 -5.06 4.54
N LYS A 23 -4.39 -6.20 5.21
CA LYS A 23 -5.46 -7.19 4.90
C LYS A 23 -6.87 -6.61 4.94
N LYS A 24 -7.09 -5.48 5.63
CA LYS A 24 -8.38 -4.79 5.69
C LYS A 24 -8.65 -3.93 4.45
N PHE A 25 -7.63 -3.62 3.66
CA PHE A 25 -7.73 -2.73 2.49
C PHE A 25 -7.54 -3.46 1.16
N ILE A 26 -6.59 -4.40 1.10
CA ILE A 26 -6.30 -5.18 -0.10
C ILE A 26 -6.51 -6.66 0.14
N SER A 27 -6.92 -7.38 -0.90
CA SER A 27 -7.15 -8.82 -0.83
C SER A 27 -5.85 -9.57 -0.52
N PRO A 28 -5.92 -10.74 0.16
CA PRO A 28 -4.74 -11.56 0.45
C PRO A 28 -3.92 -11.91 -0.80
N LYS A 29 -4.58 -12.07 -1.95
CA LYS A 29 -3.92 -12.34 -3.23
C LYS A 29 -3.05 -11.15 -3.68
N LEU A 30 -3.55 -9.92 -3.59
CA LEU A 30 -2.76 -8.73 -3.92
C LEU A 30 -1.56 -8.54 -2.98
N MET A 31 -1.74 -8.87 -1.69
CA MET A 31 -0.65 -8.84 -0.73
C MET A 31 0.45 -9.84 -1.05
N GLN A 32 0.08 -11.07 -1.45
CA GLN A 32 1.04 -12.07 -1.91
C GLN A 32 1.74 -11.59 -3.18
N MET A 33 1.02 -11.04 -4.16
CA MET A 33 1.62 -10.50 -5.38
C MET A 33 2.63 -9.37 -5.11
N LEU A 34 2.37 -8.51 -4.12
CA LEU A 34 3.32 -7.49 -3.67
C LEU A 34 4.57 -8.11 -3.03
N LYS A 35 4.39 -9.10 -2.16
CA LYS A 35 5.50 -9.81 -1.49
C LYS A 35 6.37 -10.57 -2.49
N ASP A 36 5.74 -11.25 -3.45
CA ASP A 36 6.42 -12.08 -4.44
C ASP A 36 7.00 -11.23 -5.60
N LYS A 37 6.90 -9.90 -5.52
CA LYS A 37 7.35 -8.93 -6.54
C LYS A 37 6.68 -9.11 -7.92
N TYR A 38 5.52 -9.76 -7.99
CA TYR A 38 4.70 -9.78 -9.20
C TYR A 38 4.14 -8.39 -9.54
N ILE A 39 3.90 -7.56 -8.53
CA ILE A 39 3.50 -6.15 -8.67
C ILE A 39 4.30 -5.28 -7.72
N HIS A 40 4.59 -4.05 -8.13
CA HIS A 40 5.39 -3.11 -7.33
C HIS A 40 4.57 -2.36 -6.27
N SER A 41 3.35 -1.96 -6.63
CA SER A 41 2.45 -1.24 -5.75
C SER A 41 0.99 -1.48 -6.12
N VAL A 42 0.09 -1.23 -5.18
CA VAL A 42 -1.37 -1.23 -5.37
C VAL A 42 -1.91 0.11 -4.92
N ALA A 43 -2.62 0.81 -5.80
CA ALA A 43 -3.26 2.06 -5.46
C ALA A 43 -4.78 1.91 -5.29
N ILE A 44 -5.30 2.48 -4.20
CA ILE A 44 -6.74 2.52 -3.89
C ILE A 44 -7.15 3.97 -3.66
N SER A 45 -8.06 4.46 -4.49
CA SER A 45 -8.71 5.75 -4.26
C SER A 45 -9.82 5.57 -3.23
N LYS A 46 -9.71 6.23 -2.07
CA LYS A 46 -10.77 6.22 -1.06
C LYS A 46 -11.79 7.33 -1.30
N THR A 47 -11.32 8.48 -1.77
CA THR A 47 -12.14 9.61 -2.22
C THR A 47 -11.49 10.24 -3.43
N SER A 48 -12.16 11.22 -4.06
CA SER A 48 -11.62 12.00 -5.18
C SER A 48 -10.32 12.76 -4.86
N SER A 49 -9.96 12.90 -3.58
CA SER A 49 -8.80 13.67 -3.13
C SER A 49 -7.82 12.89 -2.25
N VAL A 50 -8.07 11.60 -2.01
CA VAL A 50 -7.21 10.75 -1.15
C VAL A 50 -6.97 9.40 -1.83
N MET A 51 -5.70 9.10 -2.07
CA MET A 51 -5.22 7.87 -2.69
C MET A 51 -4.24 7.16 -1.76
N TYR A 52 -4.44 5.86 -1.57
CA TYR A 52 -3.58 4.99 -0.78
C TYR A 52 -2.77 4.11 -1.71
N ILE A 53 -1.45 4.22 -1.65
CA ILE A 53 -0.52 3.42 -2.43
C ILE A 53 0.21 2.47 -1.50
N PHE A 54 -0.10 1.19 -1.61
CA PHE A 54 0.51 0.11 -0.84
C PHE A 54 1.70 -0.46 -1.62
N SER A 55 2.84 -0.61 -0.96
CA SER A 55 4.03 -1.26 -1.52
C SER A 55 4.67 -2.19 -0.48
N TYR A 56 5.46 -3.16 -0.95
CA TYR A 56 6.21 -4.04 -0.07
C TYR A 56 7.72 -3.81 -0.28
N GLN A 57 8.39 -3.29 0.74
CA GLN A 57 9.84 -3.25 0.76
C GLN A 57 10.38 -4.60 1.21
N HIS A 58 11.23 -5.21 0.40
CA HIS A 58 12.15 -6.21 0.90
C HIS A 58 13.34 -5.46 1.48
N ASP A 59 13.64 -5.68 2.76
CA ASP A 59 14.97 -5.35 3.27
C ASP A 59 15.98 -6.15 2.44
N ALA A 60 16.94 -5.44 1.84
CA ALA A 60 17.95 -6.00 0.96
C ALA A 60 19.10 -6.61 1.79
#